data_AF-A0A7K2X448-F1
#
_entry.id   AF-A0A7K2X448-F1
#
_cell.length_a   1.000
_cell.length_b   1.000
_cell.length_c   1.000
_cell.angle_alpha   90.00
_cell.angle_beta   90.00
_cell.angle_gamma   90.00
#
_symmetry.space_group_name_H-M   'P 1'
#
loop_
_entity.id
_entity.type
_entity.pdbx_description
1 polymer ?
#
loop_
_entity_poly.entity_id
_entity_poly.type
_entity_poly.pdbx_seq_one_letter_code
_entity_poly.pdbx_strand_id
1 'polypeptide(L)'
;MTPRAGDRARYDRATAHLDAPVAIVDLEAFDANAADLVRRAGGKPVRVASKSVRCRALLERALAREGFAGIMSFTLDESLWLARAGFEDVLLAYPSADRAGFGELARDPKLAAAVTVMVDDVAQLDLIDASRAGGTEEVRVCLELDTALSLLGGRIRIGARRSPLREPAELAELARSVGRRPGFRLVGIMAYEGHVAGVGDAVAGR
;
A
#
# COMPACT_ATOMS: atom_id res chain seq x y z
N MET A 1 0.53 -16.92 17.00
CA MET A 1 0.66 -18.36 16.77
C MET A 1 1.87 -18.80 17.56
N THR A 2 1.69 -19.54 18.66
CA THR A 2 2.84 -20.09 19.39
C THR A 2 3.49 -21.11 18.46
N PRO A 3 4.81 -21.05 18.18
CA PRO A 3 5.47 -22.08 17.39
C PRO A 3 5.17 -23.42 18.03
N ARG A 4 4.61 -24.36 17.26
CA ARG A 4 4.42 -25.71 17.78
C ARG A 4 5.82 -26.25 18.08
N ALA A 5 5.97 -27.06 19.13
CA ALA A 5 7.28 -27.62 19.48
C ALA A 5 7.97 -28.35 18.30
N GLY A 6 7.20 -28.84 17.33
CA GLY A 6 7.71 -29.43 16.08
C GLY A 6 8.25 -28.44 15.05
N ASP A 7 7.79 -27.18 15.04
CA ASP A 7 8.17 -26.19 14.02
C ASP A 7 9.66 -25.85 14.14
N ARG A 8 10.15 -25.65 15.36
CA ARG A 8 11.58 -25.37 15.61
C ARG A 8 12.47 -26.49 15.08
N ALA A 9 12.18 -27.75 15.42
CA ALA A 9 12.98 -28.89 14.98
C ALA A 9 12.95 -29.07 13.45
N ARG A 10 11.83 -28.72 12.79
CA ARG A 10 11.72 -28.69 11.33
C ARG A 10 12.60 -27.58 10.74
N TYR A 11 12.53 -26.37 11.28
CA TYR A 11 13.31 -25.22 10.78
C TYR A 11 14.80 -25.43 10.99
N ASP A 12 15.23 -25.83 12.19
CA ASP A 12 16.64 -26.09 12.51
C ASP A 12 17.23 -27.13 11.55
N ARG A 13 16.46 -28.19 11.20
CA ARG A 13 16.88 -29.19 10.22
C ARG A 13 16.97 -28.62 8.80
N ALA A 14 16.01 -27.79 8.39
CA ALA A 14 15.99 -27.19 7.06
C ALA A 14 17.13 -26.18 6.84
N THR A 15 17.58 -25.51 7.90
CA THR A 15 18.63 -24.48 7.84
C THR A 15 19.98 -24.93 8.40
N ALA A 16 20.14 -26.20 8.83
CA ALA A 16 21.35 -26.71 9.48
C ALA A 16 22.66 -26.53 8.69
N HIS A 17 22.56 -26.32 7.38
CA HIS A 17 23.69 -26.14 6.46
C HIS A 17 24.05 -24.67 6.21
N LEU A 18 23.35 -23.73 6.85
CA LEU A 18 23.54 -22.29 6.70
C LEU A 18 24.17 -21.69 7.95
N ASP A 19 25.08 -20.73 7.77
CA ASP A 19 25.60 -19.94 8.88
C ASP A 19 24.55 -18.95 9.39
N ALA A 20 24.37 -18.90 10.70
CA ALA A 20 23.41 -18.00 11.36
C ALA A 20 23.96 -16.56 11.49
N PRO A 21 23.09 -15.52 11.55
CA PRO A 21 21.62 -15.59 11.61
C PRO A 21 20.98 -15.77 10.23
N VAL A 22 19.90 -16.57 10.20
CA VAL A 22 19.04 -16.75 9.02
C VAL A 22 17.64 -16.21 9.30
N ALA A 23 17.03 -15.60 8.28
CA ALA A 23 15.61 -15.26 8.28
C ALA A 23 14.85 -16.30 7.44
N ILE A 24 13.80 -16.88 8.00
CA ILE A 24 12.99 -17.89 7.33
C ILE A 24 11.54 -17.42 7.19
N VAL A 25 10.89 -17.87 6.13
CA VAL A 25 9.44 -17.78 5.96
C VAL A 25 8.92 -19.20 5.79
N ASP A 26 8.06 -19.64 6.70
CA ASP A 26 7.34 -20.90 6.51
C ASP A 26 6.22 -20.67 5.49
N LEU A 27 6.36 -21.31 4.33
CA LEU A 27 5.40 -21.18 3.23
C LEU A 27 4.03 -21.77 3.59
N GLU A 28 3.96 -22.80 4.44
CA GLU A 28 2.67 -23.35 4.89
C GLU A 28 1.92 -22.31 5.74
N ALA A 29 2.63 -21.68 6.69
CA ALA A 29 2.06 -20.61 7.50
C ALA A 29 1.71 -19.37 6.66
N PHE A 30 2.56 -19.02 5.68
CA PHE A 30 2.30 -17.92 4.75
C PHE A 30 1.00 -18.14 3.97
N ASP A 31 0.83 -19.33 3.39
CA ASP A 31 -0.35 -19.67 2.60
C ASP A 31 -1.63 -19.74 3.46
N ALA A 32 -1.53 -20.28 4.67
CA ALA A 32 -2.63 -20.32 5.63
C ALA A 32 -3.09 -18.91 6.02
N ASN A 33 -2.14 -18.00 6.29
CA ASN A 33 -2.45 -16.59 6.58
C ASN A 33 -3.09 -15.91 5.37
N ALA A 34 -2.59 -16.15 4.16
CA ALA A 34 -3.15 -15.61 2.93
C ALA A 34 -4.60 -16.11 2.70
N ALA A 35 -4.86 -17.39 2.93
CA ALA A 35 -6.20 -17.96 2.84
C ALA A 35 -7.16 -17.34 3.87
N ASP A 36 -6.73 -17.15 5.11
CA ASP A 36 -7.56 -16.52 6.15
C ASP A 36 -7.87 -15.05 5.82
N LEU A 37 -6.91 -14.30 5.26
CA LEU A 37 -7.14 -12.93 4.80
C LEU A 37 -8.21 -12.88 3.69
N VAL A 38 -8.13 -13.75 2.68
CA VAL A 38 -9.13 -13.81 1.60
C VAL A 38 -10.51 -14.18 2.15
N ARG A 39 -10.58 -15.16 3.06
CA ARG A 39 -11.83 -15.54 3.73
C ARG A 39 -12.45 -14.36 4.48
N ARG A 40 -11.66 -13.63 5.28
CA ARG A 40 -12.11 -12.45 6.03
C ARG A 40 -12.51 -11.28 5.12
N ALA A 41 -11.89 -11.16 3.96
CA ALA A 41 -12.19 -10.10 3.00
C ALA A 41 -13.57 -10.27 2.33
N GLY A 42 -14.16 -11.47 2.36
CA GLY A 42 -15.57 -11.69 1.98
C GLY A 42 -15.89 -11.29 0.54
N GLY A 43 -14.95 -11.48 -0.38
CA GLY A 43 -15.08 -11.10 -1.79
C GLY A 43 -14.50 -9.73 -2.15
N LYS A 44 -14.08 -8.92 -1.16
CA LYS A 44 -13.30 -7.71 -1.42
C LYS A 44 -11.84 -8.09 -1.76
N PRO A 45 -11.25 -7.59 -2.85
CA PRO A 45 -9.86 -7.91 -3.18
C PRO A 45 -8.88 -7.40 -2.11
N VAL A 46 -7.87 -8.22 -1.81
CA VAL A 46 -6.81 -7.93 -0.84
C VAL A 46 -5.58 -7.38 -1.56
N ARG A 47 -5.21 -6.14 -1.25
CA ARG A 47 -3.95 -5.54 -1.70
C ARG A 47 -2.86 -5.81 -0.68
N VAL A 48 -1.76 -6.45 -1.09
CA VAL A 48 -0.66 -6.79 -0.16
C VAL A 48 0.21 -5.57 0.12
N ALA A 49 0.46 -5.25 1.39
CA ALA A 49 1.37 -4.18 1.77
C ALA A 49 2.83 -4.66 1.70
N SER A 50 3.65 -4.07 0.83
CA SER A 50 5.02 -4.53 0.58
C SER A 50 5.93 -4.39 1.80
N LYS A 51 5.73 -3.38 2.66
CA LYS A 51 6.61 -3.08 3.80
C LYS A 51 6.88 -4.26 4.74
N SER A 52 5.91 -5.16 4.91
CA SER A 52 6.01 -6.27 5.86
C SER A 52 6.56 -7.56 5.23
N VAL A 53 6.63 -7.61 3.91
CA VAL A 53 7.08 -8.81 3.16
C VAL A 53 8.44 -8.56 2.51
N ARG A 54 8.60 -7.40 1.84
CA ARG A 54 9.81 -6.95 1.10
C ARG A 54 10.58 -8.07 0.40
N CYS A 55 9.85 -9.02 -0.19
CA CYS A 55 10.40 -10.16 -0.91
C CYS A 55 9.55 -10.38 -2.16
N ARG A 56 10.14 -10.14 -3.33
CA ARG A 56 9.42 -10.21 -4.61
C ARG A 56 8.75 -11.58 -4.83
N ALA A 57 9.47 -12.66 -4.56
CA ALA A 57 8.92 -14.02 -4.72
C ALA A 57 7.70 -14.28 -3.83
N LEU A 58 7.65 -13.71 -2.63
CA LEU A 58 6.48 -13.82 -1.75
C LEU A 58 5.32 -12.91 -2.19
N LEU A 59 5.61 -11.74 -2.78
CA LEU A 59 4.60 -10.88 -3.39
C LEU A 59 3.97 -11.56 -4.63
N GLU A 60 4.79 -12.15 -5.50
CA GLU A 60 4.34 -12.96 -6.63
C GLU A 60 3.48 -14.13 -6.16
N ARG A 61 3.94 -14.84 -5.11
CA ARG A 61 3.18 -15.95 -4.51
C ARG A 61 1.82 -15.50 -3.97
N ALA A 62 1.76 -14.37 -3.28
CA ALA A 62 0.50 -13.83 -2.77
C ALA A 62 -0.45 -13.46 -3.92
N LEU A 63 0.05 -12.80 -4.96
CA LEU A 63 -0.77 -12.37 -6.10
C LEU A 63 -1.19 -13.52 -7.03
N ALA A 64 -0.47 -14.65 -7.03
CA ALA A 64 -0.90 -15.86 -7.74
C ALA A 64 -2.16 -16.51 -7.13
N ARG A 65 -2.56 -16.09 -5.92
CA ARG A 65 -3.76 -16.59 -5.24
C ARG A 65 -4.97 -15.72 -5.57
N GLU A 66 -6.07 -16.37 -5.95
CA GLU A 66 -7.36 -15.72 -6.11
C GLU A 66 -7.80 -14.97 -4.84
N GLY A 67 -8.30 -13.75 -5.01
CA GLY A 67 -8.69 -12.86 -3.92
C GLY A 67 -7.63 -11.82 -3.54
N PHE A 68 -6.38 -11.99 -3.96
CA PHE A 68 -5.37 -10.92 -3.90
C PHE A 68 -5.34 -10.12 -5.20
N ALA A 69 -5.18 -8.80 -5.09
CA ALA A 69 -5.08 -7.89 -6.23
C ALA A 69 -4.20 -6.68 -5.88
N GLY A 70 -3.11 -6.54 -6.63
CA GLY A 70 -2.17 -5.43 -6.52
C GLY A 70 -1.35 -5.39 -5.24
N ILE A 71 -0.41 -4.43 -5.22
CA ILE A 71 0.50 -4.17 -4.10
C ILE A 71 0.28 -2.75 -3.60
N MET A 72 0.44 -2.56 -2.29
CA MET A 72 0.58 -1.24 -1.68
C MET A 72 2.06 -1.05 -1.27
N SER A 73 2.74 -0.12 -1.92
CA SER A 73 4.14 0.26 -1.68
C SER A 73 4.24 1.51 -0.80
N PHE A 74 5.45 1.88 -0.37
CA PHE A 74 5.64 2.92 0.65
C PHE A 74 6.57 4.07 0.23
N THR A 75 7.27 3.94 -0.91
CA THR A 75 8.02 5.02 -1.55
C THR A 75 7.74 5.02 -3.05
N LEU A 76 7.87 6.18 -3.71
CA LEU A 76 7.69 6.24 -5.16
C LEU A 76 8.72 5.37 -5.90
N ASP A 77 9.97 5.41 -5.46
CA ASP A 77 11.04 4.54 -6.01
C ASP A 77 10.70 3.04 -5.91
N GLU A 78 10.17 2.57 -4.76
CA GLU A 78 9.69 1.19 -4.61
C GLU A 78 8.53 0.89 -5.57
N SER A 79 7.58 1.83 -5.73
CA SER A 79 6.46 1.66 -6.67
C SER A 79 6.94 1.45 -8.10
N LEU A 80 7.87 2.30 -8.56
CA LEU A 80 8.42 2.22 -9.91
C LEU A 80 9.25 0.94 -10.07
N TRP A 81 10.03 0.55 -9.07
CA TRP A 81 10.78 -0.70 -9.08
C TRP A 81 9.87 -1.93 -9.20
N LEU A 82 8.78 -1.98 -8.44
CA LEU A 82 7.78 -3.05 -8.53
C LEU A 82 7.11 -3.08 -9.92
N ALA A 83 6.73 -1.92 -10.46
CA ALA A 83 6.14 -1.85 -11.80
C ALA A 83 7.10 -2.32 -12.89
N ARG A 84 8.39 -1.94 -12.80
CA ARG A 84 9.45 -2.46 -13.69
C ARG A 84 9.60 -3.98 -13.57
N ALA A 85 9.49 -4.51 -12.35
CA ALA A 85 9.55 -5.95 -12.09
C ALA A 85 8.33 -6.74 -12.61
N GLY A 86 7.29 -6.06 -13.13
CA GLY A 86 6.14 -6.71 -13.77
C GLY A 86 4.84 -6.65 -12.98
N PHE A 87 4.81 -5.96 -11.83
CA PHE A 87 3.54 -5.76 -11.10
C PHE A 87 2.73 -4.63 -11.73
N GLU A 88 1.51 -4.94 -12.17
CA GLU A 88 0.69 -4.03 -13.00
C GLU A 88 -0.26 -3.16 -12.18
N ASP A 89 -0.32 -3.34 -10.86
CA ASP A 89 -1.20 -2.58 -9.98
C ASP A 89 -0.51 -2.28 -8.66
N VAL A 90 0.07 -1.09 -8.55
CA VAL A 90 0.86 -0.65 -7.40
C VAL A 90 0.32 0.68 -6.87
N LEU A 91 -0.19 0.67 -5.65
CA LEU A 91 -0.68 1.85 -4.94
C LEU A 91 0.43 2.34 -4.00
N LEU A 92 0.94 3.54 -4.21
CA LEU A 92 1.80 4.19 -3.23
C LEU A 92 0.97 4.54 -2.00
N ALA A 93 1.44 4.25 -0.79
CA ALA A 93 0.64 4.43 0.42
C ALA A 93 0.57 5.87 0.93
N TYR A 94 1.40 6.79 0.45
CA TYR A 94 1.54 8.16 0.96
C TYR A 94 1.84 9.15 -0.16
N PRO A 95 1.50 10.44 0.01
CA PRO A 95 1.99 11.47 -0.89
C PRO A 95 3.53 11.47 -0.95
N SER A 96 4.08 11.80 -2.12
CA SER A 96 5.53 11.84 -2.34
C SER A 96 5.96 13.23 -2.77
N ALA A 97 7.20 13.59 -2.46
CA ALA A 97 7.89 14.77 -2.97
C ALA A 97 9.02 14.42 -3.94
N ASP A 98 9.11 13.15 -4.37
CA ASP A 98 10.14 12.66 -5.28
C ASP A 98 9.93 13.15 -6.72
N ARG A 99 10.54 14.28 -7.03
CA ARG A 99 10.46 14.93 -8.35
C ARG A 99 11.05 14.06 -9.46
N ALA A 100 12.13 13.34 -9.18
CA ALA A 100 12.76 12.49 -10.18
C ALA A 100 11.86 11.31 -10.53
N GLY A 101 11.31 10.64 -9.51
CA GLY A 101 10.34 9.56 -9.69
C GLY A 101 9.07 10.01 -10.43
N PHE A 102 8.55 11.22 -10.16
CA PHE A 102 7.41 11.74 -10.93
C PHE A 102 7.76 12.04 -12.38
N GLY A 103 8.97 12.54 -12.64
CA GLY A 103 9.47 12.72 -14.00
C GLY A 103 9.61 11.40 -14.76
N GLU A 104 10.02 10.32 -14.10
CA GLU A 104 10.04 8.98 -14.70
C GLU A 104 8.61 8.47 -14.94
N LEU A 105 7.76 8.52 -13.92
CA LEU A 105 6.36 8.08 -13.97
C LEU A 105 5.59 8.74 -15.12
N ALA A 106 5.76 10.05 -15.33
CA ALA A 106 5.04 10.79 -16.35
C ALA A 106 5.55 10.56 -17.79
N ARG A 107 6.67 9.87 -17.98
CA ARG A 107 7.28 9.60 -19.30
C ARG A 107 7.16 8.16 -19.75
N ASP A 108 6.88 7.23 -18.83
CA ASP A 108 6.80 5.81 -19.12
C ASP A 108 5.33 5.34 -19.06
N PRO A 109 4.72 4.95 -20.20
CA PRO A 109 3.32 4.53 -20.23
C PRO A 109 3.05 3.27 -19.39
N LYS A 110 4.03 2.37 -19.26
CA LYS A 110 3.89 1.16 -18.42
C LYS A 110 3.85 1.55 -16.95
N LEU A 111 4.73 2.46 -16.52
CA LEU A 111 4.74 2.93 -15.12
C LEU A 111 3.49 3.72 -14.79
N ALA A 112 3.08 4.64 -15.67
CA ALA A 112 1.86 5.45 -15.49
C ALA A 112 0.59 4.61 -15.42
N ALA A 113 0.51 3.52 -16.20
CA ALA A 113 -0.61 2.59 -16.16
C ALA A 113 -0.67 1.79 -14.85
N ALA A 114 0.49 1.40 -14.33
CA ALA A 114 0.61 0.50 -13.19
C ALA A 114 0.60 1.18 -11.82
N VAL A 115 1.17 2.39 -11.71
CA VAL A 115 1.37 3.08 -10.43
C VAL A 115 0.28 4.11 -10.18
N THR A 116 -0.38 3.98 -9.02
CA THR A 116 -1.30 4.98 -8.49
C THR A 116 -0.63 5.71 -7.32
N VAL A 117 -0.61 7.05 -7.36
CA VAL A 117 0.00 7.89 -6.32
C VAL A 117 -1.06 8.53 -5.44
N MET A 118 -0.71 8.86 -4.20
CA MET A 118 -1.63 9.49 -3.26
C MET A 118 -1.55 11.00 -3.32
N VAL A 119 -2.71 11.65 -3.19
CA VAL A 119 -2.80 13.09 -2.98
C VAL A 119 -3.85 13.44 -1.93
N ASP A 120 -3.58 14.45 -1.13
CA ASP A 120 -4.48 15.05 -0.15
C ASP A 120 -4.44 16.58 -0.15
N ASP A 121 -3.65 17.18 -1.05
CA ASP A 121 -3.56 18.62 -1.25
C ASP A 121 -3.29 18.96 -2.73
N VAL A 122 -3.82 20.09 -3.20
CA VAL A 122 -3.60 20.56 -4.58
C VAL A 122 -2.13 20.86 -4.89
N ALA A 123 -1.34 21.26 -3.89
CA ALA A 123 0.09 21.54 -4.04
C ALA A 123 0.88 20.28 -4.47
N GLN A 124 0.38 19.08 -4.18
CA GLN A 124 0.99 17.84 -4.64
C GLN A 124 0.75 17.62 -6.14
N LEU A 125 -0.41 18.03 -6.66
CA LEU A 125 -0.66 18.05 -8.10
C LEU A 125 0.29 19.03 -8.81
N ASP A 126 0.52 20.20 -8.20
CA ASP A 126 1.50 21.19 -8.70
C ASP A 126 2.92 20.64 -8.71
N LEU A 127 3.32 19.92 -7.66
CA LEU A 127 4.62 19.27 -7.59
C LEU A 127 4.78 18.23 -8.69
N ILE A 128 3.77 17.40 -8.93
CA ILE A 128 3.80 16.36 -9.96
C ILE A 128 3.91 17.01 -11.34
N ASP A 129 3.10 18.02 -11.64
CA ASP A 129 3.13 18.72 -12.94
C ASP A 129 4.48 19.39 -13.21
N ALA A 130 5.03 20.09 -12.22
CA ALA A 130 6.34 20.71 -12.34
C ALA A 130 7.47 19.68 -12.55
N SER A 131 7.23 18.41 -12.18
CA SER A 131 8.23 17.34 -12.24
C SER A 131 8.17 16.51 -13.53
N ARG A 132 7.11 16.63 -14.35
CA ARG A 132 6.91 15.79 -15.56
C ARG A 132 8.07 15.88 -16.54
N ALA A 133 8.72 17.03 -16.62
CA ALA A 133 9.90 17.31 -17.44
C ALA A 133 9.76 16.79 -18.90
N GLY A 134 8.61 17.10 -19.52
CA GLY A 134 8.24 16.69 -20.88
C GLY A 134 7.41 15.39 -20.98
N GLY A 135 7.19 14.70 -19.86
CA GLY A 135 6.29 13.56 -19.78
C GLY A 135 4.83 13.93 -20.00
N THR A 136 4.13 13.10 -20.77
CA THR A 136 2.73 13.33 -21.19
C THR A 136 1.75 12.29 -20.68
N GLU A 137 2.25 11.25 -20.02
CA GLU A 137 1.42 10.15 -19.52
C GLU A 137 0.48 10.63 -18.42
N GLU A 138 -0.74 10.10 -18.41
CA GLU A 138 -1.75 10.41 -17.40
C GLU A 138 -1.40 9.76 -16.06
N VAL A 139 -1.23 10.58 -15.01
CA VAL A 139 -0.88 10.09 -13.68
C VAL A 139 -2.15 9.69 -12.91
N ARG A 140 -2.20 8.43 -12.48
CA ARG A 140 -3.31 7.90 -11.66
C ARG A 140 -3.16 8.38 -10.22
N VAL A 141 -4.21 8.99 -9.69
CA VAL A 141 -4.21 9.53 -8.32
C VAL A 141 -5.34 8.94 -7.47
N CYS A 142 -5.04 8.72 -6.19
CA CYS A 142 -5.97 8.29 -5.16
C CYS A 142 -6.00 9.32 -4.04
N LEU A 143 -7.19 9.69 -3.56
CA LEU A 143 -7.32 10.69 -2.50
C LEU A 143 -7.17 10.08 -1.11
N GLU A 144 -6.47 10.74 -0.19
CA GLU A 144 -6.35 10.27 1.19
C GLU A 144 -7.37 10.92 2.14
N LEU A 145 -8.11 10.10 2.89
CA LEU A 145 -9.08 10.52 3.90
C LEU A 145 -8.54 10.33 5.32
N ASP A 146 -8.65 11.36 6.16
CA ASP A 146 -8.42 11.27 7.61
C ASP A 146 -9.55 10.48 8.29
N THR A 147 -9.20 9.29 8.77
CA THR A 147 -10.10 8.46 9.59
C THR A 147 -9.69 8.43 11.06
N ALA A 148 -8.89 9.38 11.54
CA ALA A 148 -8.58 9.48 12.95
C ALA A 148 -9.86 9.72 13.78
N LEU A 149 -9.96 9.04 14.92
CA LEU A 149 -11.06 9.24 15.85
C LEU A 149 -10.90 10.61 16.53
N SER A 150 -11.94 11.44 16.42
CA SER A 150 -11.97 12.80 16.97
C SER A 150 -13.08 12.87 18.02
N LEU A 151 -12.72 13.14 19.28
CA LEU A 151 -13.65 13.21 20.41
C LEU A 151 -13.65 14.62 21.01
N LEU A 152 -14.72 14.93 21.76
CA LEU A 152 -14.90 16.21 22.46
C LEU A 152 -14.73 17.43 21.53
N GLY A 153 -15.29 17.37 20.32
CA GLY A 153 -15.19 18.44 19.34
C GLY A 153 -13.76 18.67 18.80
N GLY A 154 -12.94 17.62 18.70
CA GLY A 154 -11.58 17.70 18.17
C GLY A 154 -10.48 17.93 19.20
N ARG A 155 -10.82 18.03 20.49
CA ARG A 155 -9.85 18.18 21.58
C ARG A 155 -9.03 16.91 21.82
N ILE A 156 -9.59 15.75 21.49
CA ILE A 156 -8.89 14.47 21.58
C ILE A 156 -8.88 13.84 20.19
N ARG A 157 -7.68 13.52 19.70
CA ARG A 157 -7.47 12.78 18.45
C ARG A 157 -6.77 11.46 18.76
N ILE A 158 -7.31 10.36 18.25
CA ILE A 158 -6.72 9.03 18.33
C ILE A 158 -6.48 8.52 16.91
N GLY A 159 -5.23 8.19 16.59
CA GLY A 159 -4.78 7.82 15.26
C GLY A 159 -3.78 8.80 14.66
N ALA A 160 -3.12 8.38 13.59
CA ALA A 160 -2.12 9.19 12.90
C ALA A 160 -2.78 10.34 12.14
N ARG A 161 -2.16 11.53 12.16
CA ARG A 161 -2.51 12.65 11.27
C ARG A 161 -1.97 12.36 9.87
N ARG A 162 -2.65 11.49 9.14
CA ARG A 162 -2.22 11.05 7.81
C ARG A 162 -2.59 12.03 6.71
N SER A 163 -3.80 12.56 6.76
CA SER A 163 -4.34 13.52 5.80
C SER A 163 -4.95 14.70 6.55
N PRO A 164 -4.93 15.92 5.98
CA PRO A 164 -5.70 17.05 6.49
C PRO A 164 -7.19 16.95 6.10
N LEU A 165 -7.56 16.15 5.10
CA LEU A 165 -8.90 16.07 4.54
C LEU A 165 -9.76 15.11 5.36
N ARG A 166 -10.86 15.61 5.92
CA ARG A 166 -11.76 14.81 6.77
C ARG A 166 -13.19 14.83 6.28
N GLU A 167 -13.64 15.98 5.78
CA GLU A 167 -15.04 16.19 5.43
C GLU A 167 -15.32 15.81 3.97
N PRO A 168 -16.50 15.22 3.66
CA PRO A 168 -16.86 14.86 2.29
C PRO A 168 -16.77 16.02 1.29
N ALA A 169 -17.07 17.24 1.74
CA ALA A 169 -16.97 18.44 0.92
C ALA A 169 -15.53 18.75 0.51
N GLU A 170 -14.56 18.60 1.42
CA GLU A 170 -13.13 18.83 1.16
C GLU A 170 -12.61 17.81 0.12
N LEU A 171 -12.94 16.53 0.28
CA LEU A 171 -12.59 15.51 -0.71
C LEU A 171 -13.24 15.78 -2.08
N ALA A 172 -14.50 16.23 -2.09
CA ALA A 172 -15.20 16.56 -3.32
C ALA A 172 -14.57 17.75 -4.06
N GLU A 173 -14.10 18.77 -3.32
CA GLU A 173 -13.33 19.88 -3.90
C GLU A 173 -12.01 19.40 -4.51
N LEU A 174 -11.24 18.58 -3.79
CA LEU A 174 -9.99 18.03 -4.33
C LEU A 174 -10.23 17.13 -5.55
N ALA A 175 -11.25 16.27 -5.50
CA ALA A 175 -11.65 15.42 -6.64
C ALA A 175 -12.00 16.27 -7.89
N ARG A 176 -12.72 17.37 -7.71
CA ARG A 176 -13.04 18.31 -8.80
C ARG A 176 -11.80 19.04 -9.31
N SER A 177 -10.84 19.34 -8.45
CA SER A 177 -9.55 19.90 -8.86
C SER A 177 -8.73 18.91 -9.68
N VAL A 178 -8.71 17.62 -9.32
CA VAL A 178 -8.13 16.56 -10.16
C VAL A 178 -8.84 16.48 -11.52
N GLY A 179 -10.18 16.43 -11.54
CA GLY A 179 -10.95 16.30 -12.78
C GLY A 179 -10.85 17.49 -13.75
N ARG A 180 -10.49 18.67 -13.25
CA ARG A 180 -10.25 19.87 -14.08
C ARG A 180 -8.82 19.96 -14.62
N ARG A 181 -7.91 19.09 -14.17
CA ARG A 181 -6.48 19.17 -14.47
C ARG A 181 -6.08 18.10 -15.49
N PRO A 182 -5.69 18.48 -16.72
CA PRO A 182 -5.22 17.52 -17.71
C PRO A 182 -4.04 16.70 -17.22
N GLY A 183 -3.97 15.44 -17.66
CA GLY A 183 -2.85 14.56 -17.33
C GLY A 183 -2.92 13.92 -15.94
N PHE A 184 -4.07 13.99 -15.26
CA PHE A 184 -4.36 13.24 -14.03
C PHE A 184 -5.68 12.49 -14.15
N ARG A 185 -5.74 11.32 -13.50
CA ARG A 185 -6.97 10.53 -13.38
C ARG A 185 -7.21 10.12 -11.95
N LEU A 186 -8.35 10.54 -11.41
CA LEU A 186 -8.83 10.06 -10.12
C LEU A 186 -9.29 8.60 -10.26
N VAL A 187 -8.65 7.69 -9.51
CA VAL A 187 -8.96 6.24 -9.54
C VAL A 187 -9.50 5.68 -8.23
N GLY A 188 -9.51 6.46 -7.15
CA GLY A 188 -10.06 6.00 -5.89
C GLY A 188 -9.86 6.95 -4.72
N ILE A 189 -10.28 6.47 -3.56
CA ILE A 189 -10.07 7.10 -2.25
C ILE A 189 -9.50 6.00 -1.34
N MET A 190 -8.51 6.36 -0.52
CA MET A 190 -7.93 5.50 0.49
C MET A 190 -8.16 6.10 1.88
N ALA A 191 -8.58 5.23 2.79
CA ALA A 191 -8.76 5.52 4.19
C ALA A 191 -7.97 4.47 4.99
N TYR A 192 -7.25 4.91 6.02
CA TYR A 192 -6.47 4.00 6.86
C TYR A 192 -6.70 4.29 8.34
N GLU A 193 -7.46 3.40 8.99
CA GLU A 193 -7.76 3.44 10.42
C GLU A 193 -6.56 2.94 11.26
N GLY A 194 -5.46 3.69 11.23
CA GLY A 194 -4.23 3.32 11.93
C GLY A 194 -4.38 3.17 13.45
N HIS A 195 -5.44 3.72 14.04
CA HIS A 195 -5.73 3.61 15.47
C HIS A 195 -6.24 2.22 15.90
N VAL A 196 -6.74 1.40 14.97
CA VAL A 196 -7.11 0.00 15.25
C VAL A 196 -6.05 -1.00 14.77
N ALA A 197 -5.16 -0.60 13.87
CA ALA A 197 -4.20 -1.50 13.22
C ALA A 197 -3.21 -2.22 14.16
N GLY A 198 -2.99 -1.69 15.37
CA GLY A 198 -2.14 -2.31 16.40
C GLY A 198 -2.90 -3.08 17.48
N VAL A 199 -4.24 -3.09 17.43
CA VAL A 199 -5.07 -3.78 18.42
C VAL A 199 -5.19 -5.24 18.00
N GLY A 200 -4.64 -6.14 18.80
CA GLY A 200 -4.73 -7.58 18.53
C GLY A 200 -6.16 -8.09 18.65
N ASP A 201 -6.55 -9.01 17.76
CA ASP A 201 -7.83 -9.71 17.84
C ASP A 201 -8.00 -10.41 19.20
N ALA A 202 -9.19 -10.30 19.78
CA ALA A 202 -9.59 -11.05 20.98
C ALA A 202 -9.90 -12.51 20.60
N VAL A 203 -8.85 -13.32 20.42
CA VAL A 203 -8.98 -14.74 20.07
C VAL A 203 -8.93 -15.57 21.35
N ALA A 204 -9.96 -16.39 21.60
CA ALA A 204 -10.01 -17.31 22.74
C ALA A 204 -8.83 -18.29 22.72
N GLY A 205 -8.18 -18.49 23.87
CA GLY A 205 -7.00 -19.36 24.01
C GLY A 205 -5.65 -18.62 24.06
N ARG A 206 -5.65 -17.35 24.50
CA ARG A 206 -4.48 -16.64 25.00
C ARG A 206 -4.66 -16.32 26.48
#